data_AF-A0A7M3P2A3-F1
#
_entry.id   AF-A0A7M3P2A3-F1
#
_cell.length_a   1.000
_cell.length_b   1.000
_cell.length_c   1.000
_cell.angle_alpha   90.00
_cell.angle_beta   90.00
_cell.angle_gamma   90.00
#
_symmetry.space_group_name_H-M   'P 1'
#
loop_
_entity.id
_entity.type
_entity.pdbx_description
1 polymer ?
#
loop_
_entity_poly.entity_id
_entity_poly.type
_entity_poly.pdbx_seq_one_letter_code
_entity_poly.pdbx_strand_id
1 'polypeptide(L)'
;MSDTATLAGLDAATLTDVLRVAGSAGFDQWQVQIRRTGGCSDPIHLTGWSITKDKATGETLRNYTTDTEPGGRLRIACGNRRASRCPACAWTYAGDTFHLIRAGLVGDTRHEIPATIRNCPRVFATLTAPSFGPVHNQPTHGACRCGNAHRDDDPALGTPLDPASYDYAGAVLFNNHAGDLWHRFVNRLRREIAAQVGITQKAFKEVARLSYGKVAEFQKRGAVHFHAVIRIDGADGPDTAPPSWASTELLTQAIRAAAAHPYVTVKVPARAAAGFSHGWELRWGRQLDLRPIKAFGDGSEITEQAVASYVAKYATKAAENTGTVDRRIGNREAAVLLGLPDHPRRLIEACFDLDPVYPDRRLTAWAHMLGFRGHFSSKSRRYSTTLGVLRQIRADYRAAQERDALGLDGHEPDTVLVLASWQYAGHGHTPGESALAASIARDLQLNRETAREAMKGEPT
;
A
#
# COMPACT_ATOMS: atom_id res chain seq x y z
N MET A 1 -28.90 -23.93 18.29
CA MET A 1 -27.79 -23.97 19.27
C MET A 1 -27.60 -22.55 19.74
N SER A 2 -27.88 -22.29 21.01
CA SER A 2 -27.95 -20.94 21.57
C SER A 2 -26.54 -20.35 21.66
N ASP A 3 -26.32 -19.20 21.01
CA ASP A 3 -25.12 -18.38 21.19
C ASP A 3 -25.15 -17.78 22.60
N THR A 4 -24.53 -18.48 23.55
CA THR A 4 -24.27 -17.95 24.88
C THR A 4 -23.09 -17.00 24.77
N ALA A 5 -23.33 -15.78 24.28
CA ALA A 5 -22.36 -14.70 24.43
C ALA A 5 -22.20 -14.41 25.93
N THR A 6 -21.12 -14.91 26.52
CA THR A 6 -20.71 -14.59 27.90
C THR A 6 -19.96 -13.26 27.96
N LEU A 7 -19.92 -12.64 29.15
CA LEU A 7 -19.29 -11.35 29.49
C LEU A 7 -18.22 -10.87 28.48
N ALA A 8 -18.45 -9.72 27.85
CA ALA A 8 -17.60 -9.07 26.83
C ALA A 8 -17.70 -9.58 25.37
N GLY A 9 -18.68 -10.44 25.04
CA GLY A 9 -18.94 -10.83 23.65
C GLY A 9 -17.91 -11.80 23.07
N LEU A 10 -17.24 -12.56 23.94
CA LEU A 10 -16.28 -13.61 23.57
C LEU A 10 -16.92 -14.99 23.74
N ASP A 11 -16.59 -15.91 22.85
CA ASP A 11 -16.92 -17.31 23.05
C ASP A 11 -16.13 -17.89 24.25
N ALA A 12 -16.62 -19.00 24.80
CA ALA A 12 -16.05 -19.59 26.02
C ALA A 12 -14.56 -19.96 25.86
N ALA A 13 -14.14 -20.48 24.70
CA ALA A 13 -12.76 -20.87 24.48
C ALA A 13 -11.83 -19.65 24.44
N THR A 14 -12.27 -18.58 23.75
CA THR A 14 -11.55 -17.31 23.72
C THR A 14 -11.46 -16.67 25.11
N LEU A 15 -12.56 -16.67 25.90
CA LEU A 15 -12.55 -16.14 27.25
C LEU A 15 -11.60 -16.90 28.18
N THR A 16 -11.62 -18.24 28.15
CA THR A 16 -10.68 -19.07 28.91
C THR A 16 -9.24 -18.76 28.54
N ASP A 17 -8.95 -18.57 27.25
CA ASP A 17 -7.61 -18.23 26.79
C ASP A 17 -7.18 -16.82 27.22
N VAL A 18 -8.09 -15.83 27.21
CA VAL A 18 -7.84 -14.49 27.77
C VAL A 18 -7.43 -14.59 29.24
N LEU A 19 -8.19 -15.33 30.05
CA LEU A 19 -7.91 -15.50 31.49
C LEU A 19 -6.56 -16.22 31.70
N ARG A 20 -6.24 -17.21 30.87
CA ARG A 20 -4.94 -17.90 30.89
C ARG A 20 -3.78 -16.94 30.60
N VAL A 21 -3.92 -16.07 29.60
CA VAL A 21 -2.88 -15.09 29.24
C VAL A 21 -2.74 -14.03 30.33
N ALA A 22 -3.85 -13.47 30.80
CA ALA A 22 -3.87 -12.43 31.83
C ALA A 22 -3.38 -12.93 33.19
N GLY A 23 -3.64 -14.20 33.53
CA GLY A 23 -3.17 -14.85 34.75
C GLY A 23 -1.72 -15.37 34.66
N SER A 24 -1.03 -15.20 33.53
CA SER A 24 0.34 -15.70 33.38
C SER A 24 1.36 -14.79 34.07
N ALA A 25 2.40 -15.39 34.68
CA ALA A 25 3.46 -14.63 35.36
C ALA A 25 4.21 -13.64 34.44
N GLY A 26 4.20 -13.89 33.12
CA GLY A 26 4.83 -13.03 32.11
C GLY A 26 3.90 -12.00 31.46
N PHE A 27 2.70 -11.77 32.01
CA PHE A 27 1.68 -10.95 31.35
C PHE A 27 2.14 -9.49 31.11
N ASP A 28 2.77 -8.85 32.09
CA ASP A 28 3.23 -7.46 31.95
C ASP A 28 4.28 -7.33 30.83
N GLN A 29 5.26 -8.24 30.82
CA GLN A 29 6.27 -8.28 29.75
C GLN A 29 5.64 -8.58 28.39
N TRP A 30 4.61 -9.43 28.35
CA TRP A 30 3.85 -9.70 27.14
C TRP A 30 3.17 -8.42 26.65
N GLN A 31 2.51 -7.67 27.53
CA GLN A 31 1.89 -6.38 27.18
C GLN A 31 2.92 -5.38 26.65
N VAL A 32 4.11 -5.32 27.26
CA VAL A 32 5.23 -4.48 26.77
C VAL A 32 5.61 -4.86 25.35
N GLN A 33 5.80 -6.16 25.05
CA GLN A 33 6.08 -6.61 23.69
C GLN A 33 4.96 -6.20 22.72
N ILE A 34 3.69 -6.43 23.06
CA ILE A 34 2.56 -6.08 22.19
C ILE A 34 2.49 -4.56 21.95
N ARG A 35 2.65 -3.75 22.99
CA ARG A 35 2.69 -2.27 22.86
C ARG A 35 3.83 -1.81 21.96
N ARG A 36 5.02 -2.45 22.04
CA ARG A 36 6.16 -2.16 21.14
C ARG A 36 5.87 -2.46 19.67
N THR A 37 5.06 -3.49 19.40
CA THR A 37 4.57 -3.76 18.03
C THR A 37 3.44 -2.83 17.56
N GLY A 38 2.96 -1.93 18.43
CA GLY A 38 1.82 -1.07 18.18
C GLY A 38 0.46 -1.78 18.27
N GLY A 39 0.40 -2.96 18.91
CA GLY A 39 -0.78 -3.82 18.89
C GLY A 39 -0.92 -4.61 17.58
N CYS A 40 0.20 -5.15 17.07
CA CYS A 40 0.18 -5.95 15.85
C CYS A 40 -0.75 -7.16 15.99
N SER A 41 -1.61 -7.38 14.98
CA SER A 41 -2.62 -8.44 14.95
C SER A 41 -2.05 -9.83 14.64
N ASP A 42 -0.86 -9.87 14.02
CA ASP A 42 -0.22 -11.12 13.57
C ASP A 42 1.31 -11.04 13.70
N PRO A 43 1.87 -10.80 14.90
CA PRO A 43 3.29 -10.53 15.07
C PRO A 43 4.16 -11.72 14.65
N ILE A 44 5.36 -11.45 14.17
CA ILE A 44 6.36 -12.50 13.91
C ILE A 44 7.05 -12.86 15.22
N HIS A 45 7.24 -14.15 15.46
CA HIS A 45 7.95 -14.67 16.62
C HIS A 45 9.39 -14.98 16.26
N LEU A 46 10.30 -14.49 17.09
CA LEU A 46 11.71 -14.82 17.04
C LEU A 46 12.14 -15.47 18.35
N THR A 47 13.01 -16.47 18.26
CA THR A 47 13.75 -17.05 19.38
C THR A 47 15.23 -16.78 19.19
N GLY A 48 15.96 -16.48 20.27
CA GLY A 48 17.38 -16.21 20.18
C GLY A 48 17.87 -15.20 21.20
N TRP A 49 18.96 -14.52 20.86
CA TRP A 49 19.68 -13.65 21.79
C TRP A 49 20.40 -12.51 21.07
N SER A 50 20.71 -11.47 21.84
CA SER A 50 21.57 -10.36 21.44
C SER A 50 22.48 -9.95 22.60
N ILE A 51 23.77 -9.80 22.32
CA ILE A 51 24.77 -9.30 23.26
C ILE A 51 25.35 -8.02 22.69
N THR A 52 25.33 -6.96 23.49
CA THR A 52 25.93 -5.67 23.18
C THR A 52 27.21 -5.54 24.01
N LYS A 53 28.33 -5.29 23.35
CA LYS A 53 29.64 -5.12 24.00
C LYS A 53 30.27 -3.77 23.67
N ASP A 54 31.06 -3.23 24.58
CA ASP A 54 32.02 -2.19 24.25
C ASP A 54 33.16 -2.80 23.41
N LYS A 55 33.50 -2.16 22.29
CA LYS A 55 34.51 -2.65 21.35
C LYS A 55 35.93 -2.51 21.88
N ALA A 56 36.20 -1.50 22.69
CA ALA A 56 37.55 -1.20 23.18
C ALA A 56 37.90 -2.07 24.39
N THR A 57 36.97 -2.21 25.35
CA THR A 57 37.18 -2.97 26.59
C THR A 57 36.72 -4.42 26.47
N GLY A 58 35.81 -4.73 25.55
CA GLY A 58 35.15 -6.03 25.45
C GLY A 58 34.07 -6.26 26.52
N GLU A 59 33.79 -5.26 27.37
CA GLU A 59 32.78 -5.31 28.42
C GLU A 59 31.39 -5.58 27.82
N THR A 60 30.61 -6.43 28.48
CA THR A 60 29.22 -6.69 28.06
C THR A 60 28.30 -5.64 28.64
N LEU A 61 27.89 -4.69 27.80
CA LEU A 61 26.97 -3.62 28.13
C LEU A 61 25.54 -4.11 28.27
N ARG A 62 25.15 -5.15 27.52
CA ARG A 62 23.83 -5.75 27.57
C ARG A 62 23.83 -7.19 27.11
N ASN A 63 23.04 -8.02 27.77
CA ASN A 63 22.68 -9.35 27.30
C ASN A 63 21.15 -9.49 27.26
N TYR A 64 20.62 -9.96 26.14
CA TYR A 64 19.20 -10.22 25.93
C TYR A 64 19.03 -11.64 25.40
N THR A 65 18.12 -12.42 25.99
CA THR A 65 17.71 -13.74 25.50
C THR A 65 16.19 -13.86 25.53
N THR A 66 15.62 -14.62 24.60
CA THR A 66 14.18 -14.93 24.60
C THR A 66 13.78 -15.97 25.63
N ASP A 67 14.74 -16.66 26.27
CA ASP A 67 14.44 -17.70 27.27
C ASP A 67 13.66 -17.16 28.48
N THR A 68 13.85 -15.88 28.79
CA THR A 68 13.15 -15.16 29.86
C THR A 68 11.89 -14.44 29.39
N GLU A 69 11.58 -14.50 28.08
CA GLU A 69 10.42 -13.81 27.51
C GLU A 69 9.15 -14.68 27.56
N PRO A 70 7.95 -14.06 27.60
CA PRO A 70 6.69 -14.79 27.62
C PRO A 70 6.50 -15.69 26.39
N GLY A 71 6.54 -17.00 26.64
CA GLY A 71 6.47 -18.03 25.60
C GLY A 71 7.81 -18.28 24.89
N GLY A 72 8.94 -17.92 25.51
CA GLY A 72 10.28 -18.15 24.97
C GLY A 72 10.57 -17.36 23.70
N ARG A 73 9.82 -16.27 23.44
CA ARG A 73 9.78 -15.61 22.13
C ARG A 73 9.67 -14.10 22.21
N LEU A 74 10.39 -13.43 21.32
CA LEU A 74 10.26 -12.02 21.01
C LEU A 74 9.23 -11.82 19.89
N ARG A 75 8.25 -10.93 20.11
CA ARG A 75 7.26 -10.53 19.10
C ARG A 75 7.69 -9.26 18.40
N ILE A 76 7.81 -9.31 17.08
CA ILE A 76 8.04 -8.13 16.24
C ILE A 76 6.83 -7.86 15.34
N ALA A 77 6.64 -6.60 14.96
CA ALA A 77 5.54 -6.20 14.11
C ALA A 77 5.61 -6.89 12.72
N CYS A 78 4.47 -7.33 12.20
CA CYS A 78 4.41 -8.08 10.93
C CYS A 78 4.76 -7.25 9.69
N GLY A 79 4.70 -5.92 9.79
CA GLY A 79 4.95 -5.00 8.68
C GLY A 79 3.94 -5.11 7.53
N ASN A 80 2.81 -5.81 7.72
CA ASN A 80 1.79 -5.97 6.69
C ASN A 80 1.09 -4.65 6.44
N ARG A 81 1.10 -4.19 5.18
CA ARG A 81 0.49 -2.91 4.78
C ARG A 81 -1.04 -2.92 4.80
N ARG A 82 -1.67 -4.10 4.81
CA ARG A 82 -3.13 -4.24 4.62
C ARG A 82 -3.87 -4.04 5.93
N ALA A 83 -4.78 -3.07 5.97
CA ALA A 83 -5.55 -2.77 7.17
C ALA A 83 -6.47 -3.93 7.58
N SER A 84 -6.97 -4.70 6.62
CA SER A 84 -7.72 -5.95 6.82
C SER A 84 -6.94 -7.02 7.61
N ARG A 85 -5.61 -7.04 7.46
CA ARG A 85 -4.72 -8.03 8.09
C ARG A 85 -4.17 -7.56 9.41
N CYS A 86 -3.67 -6.33 9.43
CA CYS A 86 -3.13 -5.73 10.64
C CYS A 86 -3.33 -4.22 10.59
N PRO A 87 -4.40 -3.69 11.22
CA PRO A 87 -4.65 -2.25 11.29
C PRO A 87 -3.47 -1.46 11.83
N ALA A 88 -2.79 -1.97 12.86
CA ALA A 88 -1.64 -1.33 13.49
C ALA A 88 -0.46 -1.13 12.52
N CYS A 89 -0.01 -2.20 11.85
CA CYS A 89 1.10 -2.12 10.89
C CYS A 89 0.71 -1.33 9.65
N ALA A 90 -0.52 -1.48 9.17
CA ALA A 90 -1.05 -0.71 8.05
C ALA A 90 -1.09 0.79 8.34
N TRP A 91 -1.43 1.20 9.56
CA TRP A 91 -1.40 2.60 9.98
C TRP A 91 0.01 3.19 9.88
N THR A 92 1.04 2.48 10.38
CA THR A 92 2.44 2.92 10.23
C THR A 92 2.85 3.01 8.76
N TYR A 93 2.46 2.03 7.93
CA TYR A 93 2.73 2.05 6.49
C TYR A 93 2.03 3.22 5.77
N ALA A 94 0.79 3.55 6.15
CA ALA A 94 0.07 4.71 5.63
C ALA A 94 0.79 6.00 6.01
N GLY A 95 1.23 6.14 7.27
CA GLY A 95 2.05 7.26 7.73
C GLY A 95 3.32 7.42 6.91
N ASP A 96 4.05 6.34 6.66
CA ASP A 96 5.25 6.39 5.82
C ASP A 96 4.95 6.83 4.39
N THR A 97 3.87 6.29 3.81
CA THR A 97 3.44 6.67 2.47
C THR A 97 3.04 8.14 2.42
N PHE A 98 2.35 8.64 3.47
CA PHE A 98 2.01 10.05 3.62
C PHE A 98 3.27 10.92 3.63
N HIS A 99 4.26 10.61 4.48
CA HIS A 99 5.50 11.39 4.56
C HIS A 99 6.29 11.34 3.26
N LEU A 100 6.36 10.17 2.61
CA LEU A 100 7.01 10.01 1.32
C LEU A 100 6.36 10.88 0.23
N ILE A 101 5.04 10.87 0.11
CA ILE A 101 4.31 11.66 -0.90
C ILE A 101 4.36 13.16 -0.56
N ARG A 102 4.11 13.50 0.71
CA ARG A 102 4.14 14.89 1.19
C ARG A 102 5.50 15.53 0.94
N ALA A 103 6.60 14.85 1.27
CA ALA A 103 7.93 15.41 1.06
C ALA A 103 8.19 15.70 -0.43
N GLY A 104 7.67 14.86 -1.34
CA GLY A 104 7.70 15.13 -2.78
C GLY A 104 6.74 16.23 -3.25
N LEU A 105 5.75 16.63 -2.46
CA LEU A 105 4.85 17.73 -2.84
C LEU A 105 5.32 19.08 -2.29
N VAL A 106 5.84 19.08 -1.06
CA VAL A 106 6.00 20.30 -0.26
C VAL A 106 7.43 20.60 0.18
N GLY A 107 8.34 19.65 -0.05
CA GLY A 107 9.67 19.62 0.54
C GLY A 107 9.67 19.03 1.95
N ASP A 108 10.83 18.57 2.40
CA ASP A 108 11.09 18.22 3.79
C ASP A 108 12.60 18.30 4.02
N THR A 109 13.06 19.28 4.80
CA THR A 109 14.48 19.51 5.07
C THR A 109 15.11 18.31 5.80
N ARG A 110 14.33 17.56 6.59
CA ARG A 110 14.79 16.32 7.26
C ARG A 110 15.07 15.18 6.28
N HIS A 111 14.68 15.34 5.03
CA HIS A 111 14.91 14.37 3.96
C HIS A 111 15.69 14.99 2.81
N GLU A 112 16.30 16.16 3.01
CA GLU A 112 17.09 16.87 2.00
C GLU A 112 16.26 17.17 0.75
N ILE A 113 14.98 17.52 0.91
CA ILE A 113 14.11 17.91 -0.21
C ILE A 113 13.74 19.39 -0.04
N PRO A 114 14.13 20.27 -0.96
CA PRO A 114 13.93 21.70 -0.81
C PRO A 114 12.46 22.09 -0.95
N ALA A 115 12.06 23.16 -0.26
CA ALA A 115 10.71 23.70 -0.34
C ALA A 115 10.37 24.26 -1.74
N THR A 116 11.38 24.60 -2.54
CA THR A 116 11.24 25.08 -3.93
C THR A 116 10.59 24.06 -4.86
N ILE A 117 10.52 22.77 -4.46
CA ILE A 117 9.79 21.73 -5.18
C ILE A 117 8.31 22.08 -5.40
N ARG A 118 7.76 22.94 -4.54
CA ARG A 118 6.40 23.49 -4.67
C ARG A 118 6.22 24.30 -5.95
N ASN A 119 7.29 24.77 -6.58
CA ASN A 119 7.24 25.50 -7.84
C ASN A 119 7.24 24.58 -9.07
N CYS A 120 7.51 23.28 -8.88
CA CYS A 120 7.52 22.32 -9.98
C CYS A 120 6.10 21.99 -10.47
N PRO A 121 5.80 22.05 -11.78
CA PRO A 121 4.49 21.67 -12.32
C PRO A 121 4.13 20.23 -11.95
N ARG A 122 2.91 20.05 -11.41
CA ARG A 122 2.44 18.75 -10.92
C ARG A 122 0.95 18.53 -11.16
N VAL A 123 0.62 17.29 -11.48
CA VAL A 123 -0.76 16.83 -11.74
C VAL A 123 -1.02 15.57 -10.94
N PHE A 124 -2.15 15.53 -10.25
CA PHE A 124 -2.73 14.31 -9.74
C PHE A 124 -3.55 13.64 -10.85
N ALA A 125 -3.10 12.46 -11.29
CA ALA A 125 -3.70 11.72 -12.39
C ALA A 125 -4.28 10.38 -11.90
N THR A 126 -5.50 10.06 -12.30
CA THR A 126 -6.12 8.76 -12.09
C THR A 126 -6.33 8.05 -13.43
N LEU A 127 -5.55 6.99 -13.68
CA LEU A 127 -5.66 6.15 -14.87
C LEU A 127 -6.52 4.92 -14.53
N THR A 128 -7.62 4.73 -15.25
CA THR A 128 -8.59 3.65 -14.97
C THR A 128 -8.53 2.54 -16.00
N ALA A 129 -9.01 1.36 -15.62
CA ALA A 129 -9.21 0.25 -16.55
C ALA A 129 -10.32 0.55 -17.58
N PRO A 130 -10.28 -0.08 -18.76
CA PRO A 130 -11.42 -0.06 -19.68
C PRO A 130 -12.61 -0.83 -19.07
N SER A 131 -13.73 -0.86 -19.81
CA SER A 131 -14.84 -1.75 -19.48
C SER A 131 -14.56 -3.15 -20.02
N PHE A 132 -14.92 -4.18 -19.25
CA PHE A 132 -14.92 -5.59 -19.64
C PHE A 132 -16.35 -6.14 -19.76
N GLY A 133 -17.33 -5.24 -19.80
CA GLY A 133 -18.75 -5.57 -19.71
C GLY A 133 -19.49 -4.54 -18.83
N PRO A 134 -20.83 -4.42 -18.99
CA PRO A 134 -21.65 -3.59 -18.12
C PRO A 134 -21.65 -4.11 -16.68
N VAL A 135 -21.50 -3.20 -15.70
CA VAL A 135 -21.53 -3.52 -14.28
C VAL A 135 -22.57 -2.67 -13.57
N HIS A 136 -23.06 -3.16 -12.44
CA HIS A 136 -23.84 -2.36 -11.49
C HIS A 136 -23.00 -1.17 -11.00
N ASN A 137 -23.59 0.01 -11.01
CA ASN A 137 -22.95 1.27 -10.67
C ASN A 137 -23.94 2.23 -9.99
N GLN A 138 -23.42 3.36 -9.53
CA GLN A 138 -24.21 4.45 -8.93
C GLN A 138 -24.05 5.71 -9.79
N PRO A 139 -24.93 5.93 -10.77
CA PRO A 139 -24.92 7.15 -11.56
C PRO A 139 -25.16 8.39 -10.68
N THR A 140 -24.60 9.53 -11.07
CA THR A 140 -24.84 10.82 -10.38
C THR A 140 -26.31 11.23 -10.44
N HIS A 141 -27.01 10.85 -11.51
CA HIS A 141 -28.44 11.06 -11.70
C HIS A 141 -29.10 9.78 -12.23
N GLY A 142 -30.29 9.45 -11.71
CA GLY A 142 -31.09 8.31 -12.14
C GLY A 142 -30.72 6.99 -11.45
N ALA A 143 -31.24 5.89 -11.99
CA ALA A 143 -31.01 4.54 -11.49
C ALA A 143 -29.90 3.83 -12.26
N CYS A 144 -29.38 2.75 -11.67
CA CYS A 144 -28.49 1.85 -12.37
C CYS A 144 -29.20 1.25 -13.59
N ARG A 145 -28.43 0.74 -14.56
CA ARG A 145 -28.96 0.06 -15.76
C ARG A 145 -29.82 -1.17 -15.46
N CYS A 146 -29.73 -1.72 -14.24
CA CYS A 146 -30.64 -2.77 -13.78
C CYS A 146 -32.03 -2.25 -13.35
N GLY A 147 -32.24 -0.93 -13.31
CA GLY A 147 -33.46 -0.27 -12.85
C GLY A 147 -33.44 0.14 -11.37
N ASN A 148 -32.50 -0.36 -10.57
CA ASN A 148 -32.42 -0.08 -9.13
C ASN A 148 -31.50 1.10 -8.80
N ALA A 149 -31.84 1.84 -7.74
CA ALA A 149 -30.94 2.81 -7.11
C ALA A 149 -30.11 2.10 -6.02
N HIS A 150 -28.82 1.91 -6.28
CA HIS A 150 -27.92 1.25 -5.34
C HIS A 150 -27.44 2.24 -4.26
N ARG A 151 -27.36 1.76 -3.01
CA ARG A 151 -26.70 2.45 -1.90
C ARG A 151 -25.19 2.18 -1.93
N ASP A 152 -24.40 3.00 -1.24
CA ASP A 152 -22.94 2.91 -1.22
C ASP A 152 -22.41 1.54 -0.77
N ASP A 153 -23.16 0.80 0.05
CA ASP A 153 -22.84 -0.51 0.61
C ASP A 153 -23.49 -1.69 -0.14
N ASP A 154 -24.21 -1.42 -1.23
CA ASP A 154 -24.89 -2.46 -1.99
C ASP A 154 -23.89 -3.48 -2.59
N PRO A 155 -24.02 -4.78 -2.27
CA PRO A 155 -23.09 -5.82 -2.72
C PRO A 155 -23.12 -6.05 -4.23
N ALA A 156 -24.19 -5.61 -4.93
CA ALA A 156 -24.25 -5.69 -6.37
C ALA A 156 -23.26 -4.70 -7.03
N LEU A 157 -22.90 -3.58 -6.38
CA LEU A 157 -22.05 -2.56 -7.00
C LEU A 157 -20.70 -3.11 -7.46
N GLY A 158 -20.39 -2.89 -8.74
CA GLY A 158 -19.18 -3.39 -9.39
C GLY A 158 -19.32 -4.81 -9.97
N THR A 159 -20.38 -5.55 -9.63
CA THR A 159 -20.64 -6.85 -10.24
C THR A 159 -21.26 -6.69 -11.65
N PRO A 160 -21.07 -7.66 -12.57
CA PRO A 160 -21.60 -7.57 -13.92
C PRO A 160 -23.13 -7.61 -13.94
N LEU A 161 -23.76 -6.83 -14.83
CA LEU A 161 -25.20 -6.92 -15.07
C LEU A 161 -25.58 -8.28 -15.67
N ASP A 162 -24.69 -8.81 -16.52
CA ASP A 162 -24.76 -10.18 -17.02
C ASP A 162 -23.40 -10.86 -16.80
N PRO A 163 -23.29 -11.75 -15.79
CA PRO A 163 -22.06 -12.49 -15.52
C PRO A 163 -21.65 -13.45 -16.64
N ALA A 164 -22.53 -13.85 -17.57
CA ALA A 164 -22.17 -14.77 -18.65
C ALA A 164 -21.42 -14.08 -19.80
N SER A 165 -21.71 -12.79 -20.06
CA SER A 165 -21.06 -12.02 -21.12
C SER A 165 -19.88 -11.15 -20.67
N TYR A 166 -19.59 -11.08 -19.36
CA TYR A 166 -18.47 -10.32 -18.84
C TYR A 166 -17.11 -10.94 -19.19
N ASP A 167 -16.18 -10.13 -19.71
CA ASP A 167 -14.83 -10.56 -20.09
C ASP A 167 -13.89 -10.67 -18.86
N TYR A 168 -14.07 -11.74 -18.10
CA TYR A 168 -13.23 -12.05 -16.93
C TYR A 168 -11.76 -12.24 -17.30
N ALA A 169 -11.48 -12.86 -18.44
CA ALA A 169 -10.13 -13.10 -18.92
C ALA A 169 -9.41 -11.78 -19.23
N GLY A 170 -10.06 -10.87 -19.97
CA GLY A 170 -9.55 -9.54 -20.24
C GLY A 170 -9.34 -8.71 -18.99
N ALA A 171 -10.24 -8.80 -18.00
CA ALA A 171 -10.11 -8.10 -16.72
C ALA A 171 -8.87 -8.57 -15.93
N VAL A 172 -8.67 -9.89 -15.81
CA VAL A 172 -7.52 -10.50 -15.14
C VAL A 172 -6.21 -10.18 -15.86
N LEU A 173 -6.20 -10.30 -17.19
CA LEU A 173 -5.03 -9.97 -18.00
C LEU A 173 -4.68 -8.48 -17.90
N PHE A 174 -5.66 -7.59 -17.91
CA PHE A 174 -5.44 -6.16 -17.66
C PHE A 174 -4.78 -5.93 -16.29
N ASN A 175 -5.29 -6.53 -15.22
CA ASN A 175 -4.71 -6.41 -13.89
C ASN A 175 -3.25 -6.93 -13.87
N ASN A 176 -2.98 -8.08 -14.49
CA ASN A 176 -1.63 -8.66 -14.55
C ASN A 176 -0.65 -7.76 -15.31
N HIS A 177 -1.13 -7.10 -16.39
CA HIS A 177 -0.35 -6.22 -17.25
C HIS A 177 -0.39 -4.73 -16.84
N ALA A 178 -1.08 -4.35 -15.76
CA ALA A 178 -1.17 -2.95 -15.33
C ALA A 178 0.21 -2.31 -15.09
N GLY A 179 1.19 -3.09 -14.62
CA GLY A 179 2.58 -2.64 -14.52
C GLY A 179 3.25 -2.34 -15.87
N ASP A 180 2.99 -3.19 -16.88
CA ASP A 180 3.49 -3.01 -18.25
C ASP A 180 2.87 -1.76 -18.90
N LEU A 181 1.55 -1.57 -18.72
CA LEU A 181 0.82 -0.39 -19.18
C LEU A 181 1.38 0.89 -18.57
N TRP A 182 1.69 0.89 -17.28
CA TRP A 182 2.30 2.04 -16.62
C TRP A 182 3.71 2.33 -17.13
N HIS A 183 4.55 1.30 -17.27
CA HIS A 183 5.90 1.50 -17.80
C HIS A 183 5.87 2.11 -19.21
N ARG A 184 4.98 1.62 -20.08
CA ARG A 184 4.78 2.19 -21.42
C ARG A 184 4.22 3.61 -21.38
N PHE A 185 3.26 3.88 -20.50
CA PHE A 185 2.69 5.22 -20.28
C PHE A 185 3.77 6.23 -19.89
N VAL A 186 4.59 5.95 -18.87
CA VAL A 186 5.64 6.87 -18.42
C VAL A 186 6.70 7.07 -19.52
N ASN A 187 7.05 6.02 -20.28
CA ASN A 187 7.98 6.17 -21.40
C ASN A 187 7.40 7.02 -22.51
N ARG A 188 6.10 6.89 -22.82
CA ARG A 188 5.43 7.73 -23.80
C ARG A 188 5.28 9.16 -23.31
N LEU A 189 4.95 9.38 -22.04
CA LEU A 189 4.81 10.70 -21.44
C LEU A 189 6.07 11.55 -21.60
N ARG A 190 7.26 10.98 -21.40
CA ARG A 190 8.52 11.68 -21.66
C ARG A 190 8.67 12.11 -23.13
N ARG A 191 8.17 11.29 -24.06
CA ARG A 191 8.23 11.60 -25.51
C ARG A 191 7.21 12.68 -25.88
N GLU A 192 6.01 12.66 -25.30
CA GLU A 192 5.02 13.72 -25.52
C GLU A 192 5.51 15.07 -25.03
N ILE A 193 6.07 15.12 -23.81
CA ILE A 193 6.64 16.36 -23.27
C ILE A 193 7.77 16.87 -24.17
N ALA A 194 8.71 16.00 -24.55
CA ALA A 194 9.83 16.37 -25.40
C ALA A 194 9.36 16.89 -26.78
N ALA A 195 8.38 16.23 -27.40
CA ALA A 195 7.82 16.64 -28.68
C ALA A 195 7.12 18.01 -28.60
N GLN A 196 6.34 18.27 -27.55
CA GLN A 196 5.64 19.55 -27.37
C GLN A 196 6.59 20.73 -27.20
N VAL A 197 7.80 20.51 -26.69
CA VAL A 197 8.81 21.57 -26.52
C VAL A 197 9.91 21.54 -27.59
N GLY A 198 9.72 20.75 -28.65
CA GLY A 198 10.63 20.72 -29.80
C GLY A 198 12.00 20.10 -29.53
N ILE A 199 12.14 19.22 -28.53
CA ILE A 199 13.41 18.56 -28.18
C ILE A 199 13.34 17.04 -28.33
N THR A 200 14.50 16.42 -28.43
CA THR A 200 14.60 14.95 -28.42
C THR A 200 14.41 14.38 -27.02
N GLN A 201 14.01 13.11 -26.91
CA GLN A 201 13.96 12.42 -25.61
C GLN A 201 15.34 12.34 -24.93
N LYS A 202 16.44 12.35 -25.70
CA LYS A 202 17.81 12.40 -25.17
C LYS A 202 18.05 13.76 -24.52
N ALA A 203 17.79 14.85 -25.25
CA ALA A 203 17.92 16.22 -24.74
C ALA A 203 17.01 16.49 -23.52
N PHE A 204 15.81 15.92 -23.48
CA PHE A 204 14.91 16.05 -22.33
C PHE A 204 15.58 15.63 -21.01
N LYS A 205 16.40 14.56 -21.01
CA LYS A 205 17.07 14.08 -19.79
C LYS A 205 18.13 15.04 -19.24
N GLU A 206 18.67 15.90 -20.10
CA GLU A 206 19.70 16.89 -19.73
C GLU A 206 19.08 18.16 -19.15
N VAL A 207 17.78 18.40 -19.37
CA VAL A 207 17.12 19.65 -18.95
C VAL A 207 16.00 19.43 -17.94
N ALA A 208 15.39 18.25 -17.90
CA ALA A 208 14.25 17.97 -17.05
C ALA A 208 14.15 16.50 -16.64
N ARG A 209 13.44 16.26 -15.54
CA ARG A 209 13.13 14.91 -15.07
C ARG A 209 11.64 14.76 -14.81
N LEU A 210 11.11 13.65 -15.33
CA LEU A 210 9.75 13.21 -15.00
C LEU A 210 9.79 12.42 -13.68
N SER A 211 9.23 13.01 -12.63
CA SER A 211 9.13 12.42 -11.29
C SER A 211 7.69 12.04 -10.97
N TYR A 212 7.52 10.95 -10.21
CA TYR A 212 6.18 10.52 -9.83
C TYR A 212 6.16 9.68 -8.54
N GLY A 213 5.05 9.73 -7.82
CA GLY A 213 4.64 8.74 -6.84
C GLY A 213 3.29 8.17 -7.26
N LYS A 214 3.13 6.85 -7.26
CA LYS A 214 1.86 6.20 -7.62
C LYS A 214 1.43 5.13 -6.64
N VAL A 215 0.11 4.96 -6.54
CA VAL A 215 -0.54 3.84 -5.87
C VAL A 215 -1.54 3.17 -6.79
N ALA A 216 -1.63 1.86 -6.70
CA ALA A 216 -2.69 1.06 -7.27
C ALA A 216 -3.89 1.06 -6.32
N GLU A 217 -5.10 0.92 -6.84
CA GLU A 217 -6.28 0.60 -6.05
C GLU A 217 -7.20 -0.30 -6.89
N PHE A 218 -7.98 -1.15 -6.24
CA PHE A 218 -9.05 -1.91 -6.87
C PHE A 218 -10.36 -1.13 -6.87
N GLN A 219 -10.98 -1.01 -8.03
CA GLN A 219 -12.38 -0.64 -8.15
C GLN A 219 -13.26 -1.76 -7.60
N LYS A 220 -14.51 -1.47 -7.21
CA LYS A 220 -15.48 -2.50 -6.78
C LYS A 220 -15.62 -3.66 -7.77
N ARG A 221 -15.43 -3.39 -9.08
CA ARG A 221 -15.42 -4.40 -10.16
C ARG A 221 -14.14 -5.24 -10.29
N GLY A 222 -13.26 -5.20 -9.31
CA GLY A 222 -12.01 -5.97 -9.31
C GLY A 222 -10.91 -5.48 -10.27
N ALA A 223 -11.15 -4.41 -11.03
CA ALA A 223 -10.16 -3.83 -11.95
C ALA A 223 -9.26 -2.82 -11.23
N VAL A 224 -7.96 -2.85 -11.52
CA VAL A 224 -6.99 -1.93 -10.92
C VAL A 224 -6.99 -0.57 -11.62
N HIS A 225 -6.95 0.51 -10.85
CA HIS A 225 -6.65 1.86 -11.35
C HIS A 225 -5.45 2.44 -10.60
N PHE A 226 -4.73 3.37 -11.25
CA PHE A 226 -3.55 4.01 -10.68
C PHE A 226 -3.84 5.48 -10.37
N HIS A 227 -3.61 5.86 -9.12
CA HIS A 227 -3.48 7.27 -8.73
C HIS A 227 -2.00 7.64 -8.73
N ALA A 228 -1.65 8.72 -9.40
CA ALA A 228 -0.27 9.18 -9.50
C ALA A 228 -0.16 10.68 -9.31
N VAL A 229 0.77 11.11 -8.47
CA VAL A 229 1.29 12.48 -8.51
C VAL A 229 2.44 12.48 -9.50
N ILE A 230 2.30 13.21 -10.60
CA ILE A 230 3.30 13.32 -11.66
C ILE A 230 3.81 14.76 -11.67
N ARG A 231 5.13 14.94 -11.75
CA ARG A 231 5.82 16.23 -11.63
C ARG A 231 6.94 16.35 -12.66
N ILE A 232 7.15 17.57 -13.17
CA ILE A 232 8.33 17.91 -13.98
C ILE A 232 9.32 18.65 -13.07
N ASP A 233 10.49 18.06 -12.92
CA ASP A 233 11.61 18.61 -12.14
C ASP A 233 12.69 19.15 -13.09
N GLY A 234 13.67 19.87 -12.53
CA GLY A 234 14.94 20.10 -13.23
C GLY A 234 15.74 18.81 -13.48
N ALA A 235 16.86 18.93 -14.18
CA ALA A 235 17.65 17.79 -14.67
C ALA A 235 18.09 16.83 -13.55
N ASP A 236 18.57 17.38 -12.43
CA ASP A 236 19.08 16.62 -11.28
C ASP A 236 17.97 16.15 -10.34
N GLY A 237 16.73 16.59 -10.58
CA GLY A 237 15.54 16.24 -9.83
C GLY A 237 15.09 17.37 -8.91
N PRO A 238 14.64 17.06 -7.68
CA PRO A 238 13.90 18.00 -6.83
C PRO A 238 14.73 19.20 -6.37
N ASP A 239 16.05 19.12 -6.47
CA ASP A 239 17.00 20.16 -6.04
C ASP A 239 17.21 21.26 -7.09
N THR A 240 16.78 21.01 -8.33
CA THR A 240 16.96 21.92 -9.45
C THR A 240 15.62 22.46 -9.94
N ALA A 241 15.59 23.76 -10.25
CA ALA A 241 14.40 24.41 -10.79
C ALA A 241 13.95 23.74 -12.10
N PRO A 242 12.63 23.60 -12.34
CA PRO A 242 12.13 23.10 -13.60
C PRO A 242 12.44 24.11 -14.72
N PRO A 243 12.57 23.66 -15.99
CA PRO A 243 12.71 24.57 -17.12
C PRO A 243 11.55 25.56 -17.25
N SER A 244 11.80 26.73 -17.82
CA SER A 244 10.80 27.79 -17.98
C SER A 244 9.57 27.40 -18.82
N TRP A 245 9.72 26.43 -19.72
CA TRP A 245 8.61 25.89 -20.52
C TRP A 245 7.74 24.91 -19.74
N ALA A 246 8.18 24.43 -18.58
CA ALA A 246 7.45 23.43 -17.81
C ALA A 246 6.22 24.09 -17.16
N SER A 247 5.04 23.63 -17.54
CA SER A 247 3.77 24.11 -16.97
C SER A 247 2.81 22.97 -16.66
N THR A 248 1.81 23.25 -15.82
CA THR A 248 0.74 22.30 -15.49
C THR A 248 -0.12 21.97 -16.70
N GLU A 249 -0.30 22.93 -17.59
CA GLU A 249 -1.08 22.82 -18.82
C GLU A 249 -0.38 21.85 -19.79
N LEU A 250 0.92 22.05 -20.01
CA LEU A 250 1.75 21.18 -20.82
C LEU A 250 1.74 19.76 -20.28
N LEU A 251 1.97 19.59 -18.97
CA LEU A 251 1.96 18.29 -18.33
C LEU A 251 0.59 17.59 -18.47
N THR A 252 -0.51 18.32 -18.29
CA THR A 252 -1.87 17.79 -18.43
C THR A 252 -2.14 17.32 -19.86
N GLN A 253 -1.78 18.12 -20.86
CA GLN A 253 -1.93 17.76 -22.27
C GLN A 253 -1.08 16.54 -22.63
N ALA A 254 0.18 16.51 -22.19
CA ALA A 254 1.09 15.39 -22.43
C ALA A 254 0.61 14.09 -21.75
N ILE A 255 0.04 14.15 -20.55
CA ILE A 255 -0.56 12.98 -19.88
C ILE A 255 -1.73 12.44 -20.70
N ARG A 256 -2.63 13.31 -21.17
CA ARG A 256 -3.77 12.92 -22.01
C ARG A 256 -3.32 12.26 -23.31
N ALA A 257 -2.36 12.88 -24.00
CA ALA A 257 -1.78 12.35 -25.23
C ALA A 257 -1.11 10.98 -24.99
N ALA A 258 -0.30 10.86 -23.95
CA ALA A 258 0.41 9.63 -23.62
C ALA A 258 -0.56 8.48 -23.29
N ALA A 259 -1.61 8.73 -22.50
CA ALA A 259 -2.59 7.72 -22.12
C ALA A 259 -3.40 7.19 -23.33
N ALA A 260 -3.68 8.06 -24.31
CA ALA A 260 -4.41 7.69 -25.52
C ALA A 260 -3.53 7.06 -26.62
N HIS A 261 -2.20 7.15 -26.49
CA HIS A 261 -1.29 6.78 -27.56
C HIS A 261 -1.20 5.24 -27.76
N PRO A 262 -1.27 4.71 -29.00
CA PRO A 262 -1.25 3.27 -29.28
C PRO A 262 -0.07 2.49 -28.70
N TYR A 263 1.12 3.12 -28.59
CA TYR A 263 2.31 2.56 -27.92
C TYR A 263 2.03 2.02 -26.50
N VAL A 264 1.09 2.60 -25.76
CA VAL A 264 0.76 2.16 -24.39
C VAL A 264 0.01 0.83 -24.39
N THR A 265 -0.55 0.41 -25.53
CA THR A 265 -1.29 -0.85 -25.67
C THR A 265 -0.38 -2.07 -25.53
N VAL A 266 -0.80 -3.04 -24.73
CA VAL A 266 -0.15 -4.36 -24.61
C VAL A 266 -0.98 -5.39 -25.37
N LYS A 267 -0.35 -6.10 -26.30
CA LYS A 267 -0.99 -7.20 -27.03
C LYS A 267 -0.74 -8.53 -26.32
N VAL A 268 -1.79 -9.23 -25.97
CA VAL A 268 -1.75 -10.61 -25.46
C VAL A 268 -2.18 -11.53 -26.61
N PRO A 269 -1.31 -12.43 -27.09
CA PRO A 269 -1.62 -13.26 -28.24
C PRO A 269 -2.71 -14.28 -27.93
N ALA A 270 -3.56 -14.58 -28.92
CA ALA A 270 -4.51 -15.68 -28.87
C ALA A 270 -3.80 -17.03 -28.64
N ARG A 271 -4.51 -17.97 -28.03
CA ARG A 271 -4.06 -19.35 -27.82
C ARG A 271 -5.22 -20.28 -28.17
N ALA A 272 -5.53 -20.38 -29.46
CA ALA A 272 -6.68 -21.13 -29.97
C ALA A 272 -6.69 -22.60 -29.51
N ALA A 273 -5.52 -23.25 -29.46
CA ALA A 273 -5.37 -24.62 -28.96
C ALA A 273 -5.77 -24.80 -27.49
N ALA A 274 -5.81 -23.72 -26.71
CA ALA A 274 -6.22 -23.70 -25.31
C ALA A 274 -7.61 -23.06 -25.10
N GLY A 275 -8.42 -22.95 -26.16
CA GLY A 275 -9.79 -22.40 -26.08
C GLY A 275 -9.88 -20.87 -26.14
N PHE A 276 -8.76 -20.16 -26.26
CA PHE A 276 -8.73 -18.70 -26.37
C PHE A 276 -8.47 -18.27 -27.81
N SER A 277 -9.52 -18.27 -28.63
CA SER A 277 -9.45 -18.02 -30.08
C SER A 277 -9.08 -16.58 -30.46
N HIS A 278 -9.29 -15.62 -29.55
CA HIS A 278 -8.97 -14.21 -29.75
C HIS A 278 -7.93 -13.76 -28.73
N GLY A 279 -7.04 -12.85 -29.14
CA GLY A 279 -6.10 -12.16 -28.25
C GLY A 279 -6.73 -10.90 -27.65
N TRP A 280 -6.00 -10.25 -26.74
CA TRP A 280 -6.44 -9.00 -26.11
C TRP A 280 -5.51 -7.85 -26.46
N GLU A 281 -6.09 -6.67 -26.70
CA GLU A 281 -5.38 -5.40 -26.78
C GLU A 281 -5.68 -4.58 -25.52
N LEU A 282 -4.82 -4.72 -24.52
CA LEU A 282 -4.98 -4.09 -23.21
C LEU A 282 -4.51 -2.63 -23.27
N ARG A 283 -5.36 -1.70 -22.84
CA ARG A 283 -5.08 -0.25 -22.79
C ARG A 283 -5.77 0.40 -21.59
N TRP A 284 -5.35 1.61 -21.22
CA TRP A 284 -6.10 2.41 -20.25
C TRP A 284 -7.50 2.76 -20.80
N GLY A 285 -8.47 2.88 -19.90
CA GLY A 285 -9.83 3.30 -20.22
C GLY A 285 -9.89 4.75 -20.67
N ARG A 286 -11.05 5.15 -21.22
CA ARG A 286 -11.29 6.54 -21.64
C ARG A 286 -11.41 7.51 -20.47
N GLN A 287 -11.74 7.00 -19.29
CA GLN A 287 -11.87 7.80 -18.07
C GLN A 287 -10.48 8.08 -17.48
N LEU A 288 -10.08 9.33 -17.58
CA LEU A 288 -8.82 9.87 -17.07
C LEU A 288 -9.16 11.14 -16.27
N ASP A 289 -8.96 11.09 -14.95
CA ASP A 289 -9.16 12.24 -14.07
C ASP A 289 -7.80 12.92 -13.85
N LEU A 290 -7.68 14.19 -14.28
CA LEU A 290 -6.46 14.97 -14.19
C LEU A 290 -6.74 16.25 -13.40
N ARG A 291 -6.09 16.38 -12.26
CA ARG A 291 -6.25 17.53 -11.36
C ARG A 291 -4.89 18.19 -11.15
N PRO A 292 -4.65 19.36 -11.74
CA PRO A 292 -3.45 20.15 -11.44
C PRO A 292 -3.37 20.42 -9.92
N ILE A 293 -2.18 20.26 -9.33
CA ILE A 293 -1.95 20.59 -7.92
C ILE A 293 -1.21 21.92 -7.90
N LYS A 294 -1.83 22.97 -7.36
CA LYS A 294 -1.19 24.28 -7.24
C LYS A 294 -0.61 24.49 -5.83
N ALA A 295 0.40 25.36 -5.73
CA ALA A 295 0.93 25.79 -4.45
C ALA A 295 -0.13 26.65 -3.71
N PHE A 296 -0.10 26.65 -2.37
CA PHE A 296 -1.05 27.35 -1.49
C PHE A 296 -1.38 28.78 -1.95
N GLY A 297 -2.66 29.18 -1.85
CA GLY A 297 -3.09 30.60 -1.87
C GLY A 297 -4.12 31.01 -2.93
N ASP A 298 -4.62 30.11 -3.78
CA ASP A 298 -5.48 30.49 -4.92
C ASP A 298 -6.93 29.96 -4.88
N GLY A 299 -7.36 29.39 -3.75
CA GLY A 299 -8.73 28.86 -3.62
C GLY A 299 -9.00 27.55 -4.38
N SER A 300 -7.95 26.80 -4.76
CA SER A 300 -8.10 25.49 -5.41
C SER A 300 -8.68 24.40 -4.49
N GLU A 301 -9.52 23.51 -5.07
CA GLU A 301 -10.24 22.43 -4.37
C GLU A 301 -9.33 21.33 -3.76
N ILE A 302 -8.04 21.27 -4.09
CA ILE A 302 -7.14 20.19 -3.66
C ILE A 302 -5.81 20.72 -3.12
N THR A 303 -5.60 20.56 -1.81
CA THR A 303 -4.33 20.89 -1.15
C THR A 303 -3.31 19.76 -1.24
N GLU A 304 -2.02 20.09 -1.15
CA GLU A 304 -0.91 19.11 -1.15
C GLU A 304 -1.07 18.06 -0.03
N GLN A 305 -1.55 18.49 1.14
CA GLN A 305 -1.84 17.60 2.26
C GLN A 305 -3.03 16.68 1.97
N ALA A 306 -4.07 17.17 1.29
CA ALA A 306 -5.20 16.35 0.88
C ALA A 306 -4.75 15.26 -0.11
N VAL A 307 -3.88 15.58 -1.07
CA VAL A 307 -3.30 14.59 -2.01
C VAL A 307 -2.48 13.54 -1.28
N ALA A 308 -1.57 13.94 -0.38
CA ALA A 308 -0.76 13.00 0.38
C ALA A 308 -1.63 12.08 1.26
N SER A 309 -2.64 12.65 1.92
CA SER A 309 -3.60 11.88 2.74
C SER A 309 -4.43 10.93 1.90
N TYR A 310 -4.88 11.38 0.73
CA TYR A 310 -5.61 10.56 -0.23
C TYR A 310 -4.74 9.37 -0.67
N VAL A 311 -3.52 9.60 -1.15
CA VAL A 311 -2.62 8.52 -1.58
C VAL A 311 -2.28 7.54 -0.44
N ALA A 312 -2.03 8.04 0.76
CA ALA A 312 -1.77 7.22 1.95
C ALA A 312 -2.96 6.33 2.33
N LYS A 313 -4.19 6.85 2.22
CA LYS A 313 -5.43 6.08 2.45
C LYS A 313 -5.51 4.86 1.53
N TYR A 314 -5.12 5.01 0.26
CA TYR A 314 -5.18 3.89 -0.68
C TYR A 314 -4.04 2.91 -0.49
N ALA A 315 -2.87 3.35 -0.04
CA ALA A 315 -1.67 2.54 0.20
C ALA A 315 -1.91 1.25 1.02
N THR A 316 -2.92 1.25 1.89
CA THR A 316 -3.28 0.16 2.79
C THR A 316 -4.46 -0.69 2.32
N LYS A 317 -5.15 -0.29 1.25
CA LYS A 317 -6.21 -1.07 0.62
C LYS A 317 -5.63 -2.19 -0.25
N ALA A 318 -6.38 -3.26 -0.45
CA ALA A 318 -6.02 -4.33 -1.37
C ALA A 318 -7.29 -4.99 -1.95
N ALA A 319 -7.12 -6.09 -2.67
CA ALA A 319 -8.19 -6.73 -3.45
C ALA A 319 -9.37 -7.20 -2.57
N GLU A 320 -9.14 -7.51 -1.30
CA GLU A 320 -10.18 -7.99 -0.38
C GLU A 320 -11.32 -6.99 -0.18
N ASN A 321 -11.10 -5.70 -0.42
CA ASN A 321 -12.16 -4.69 -0.41
C ASN A 321 -13.19 -4.87 -1.55
N THR A 322 -12.91 -5.78 -2.49
CA THR A 322 -13.83 -6.19 -3.57
C THR A 322 -14.51 -7.52 -3.29
N GLY A 323 -14.41 -8.02 -2.05
CA GLY A 323 -14.97 -9.30 -1.63
C GLY A 323 -14.07 -10.51 -1.91
N THR A 324 -12.78 -10.31 -2.20
CA THR A 324 -11.80 -11.40 -2.34
C THR A 324 -11.12 -11.74 -1.01
N VAL A 325 -10.24 -12.74 -1.02
CA VAL A 325 -9.35 -13.01 0.12
C VAL A 325 -8.01 -12.28 0.01
N ASP A 326 -7.44 -12.05 1.18
CA ASP A 326 -6.17 -11.39 1.45
C ASP A 326 -5.00 -12.37 1.61
N ARG A 327 -5.17 -13.63 1.21
CA ARG A 327 -4.15 -14.71 1.18
C ARG A 327 -4.21 -15.47 -0.13
N ARG A 328 -3.10 -16.11 -0.51
CA ARG A 328 -3.04 -16.95 -1.70
C ARG A 328 -4.13 -18.03 -1.67
N ILE A 329 -4.74 -18.24 -2.81
CA ILE A 329 -5.68 -19.33 -3.08
C ILE A 329 -4.89 -20.38 -3.86
N GLY A 330 -4.67 -21.55 -3.24
CA GLY A 330 -3.86 -22.61 -3.83
C GLY A 330 -4.61 -23.52 -4.80
N ASN A 331 -5.94 -23.60 -4.68
CA ASN A 331 -6.81 -24.43 -5.51
C ASN A 331 -8.16 -23.76 -5.76
N ARG A 332 -8.91 -24.25 -6.76
CA ARG A 332 -10.16 -23.63 -7.19
C ARG A 332 -11.27 -23.80 -6.15
N GLU A 333 -11.29 -24.94 -5.46
CA GLU A 333 -12.29 -25.33 -4.47
C GLU A 333 -12.28 -24.41 -3.24
N ALA A 334 -11.10 -23.87 -2.88
CA ALA A 334 -10.98 -22.92 -1.78
C ALA A 334 -11.86 -21.67 -1.98
N ALA A 335 -12.08 -21.21 -3.21
CA ALA A 335 -12.95 -20.06 -3.46
C ALA A 335 -14.41 -20.35 -3.07
N VAL A 336 -14.87 -21.59 -3.26
CA VAL A 336 -16.21 -22.05 -2.87
C VAL A 336 -16.31 -22.22 -1.36
N LEU A 337 -15.32 -22.88 -0.74
CA LEU A 337 -15.28 -23.10 0.71
C LEU A 337 -15.20 -21.79 1.52
N LEU A 338 -14.57 -20.76 0.95
CA LEU A 338 -14.47 -19.44 1.56
C LEU A 338 -15.72 -18.57 1.35
N GLY A 339 -16.74 -19.08 0.65
CA GLY A 339 -17.99 -18.35 0.42
C GLY A 339 -17.81 -17.06 -0.37
N LEU A 340 -16.86 -17.02 -1.32
CA LEU A 340 -16.59 -15.81 -2.08
C LEU A 340 -17.79 -15.41 -2.96
N PRO A 341 -18.11 -14.09 -3.06
CA PRO A 341 -19.14 -13.62 -3.98
C PRO A 341 -18.86 -14.04 -5.43
N ASP A 342 -19.91 -14.17 -6.24
CA ASP A 342 -19.84 -14.77 -7.58
C ASP A 342 -18.83 -14.06 -8.50
N HIS A 343 -18.83 -12.72 -8.51
CA HIS A 343 -17.94 -11.94 -9.35
C HIS A 343 -16.43 -12.12 -9.02
N PRO A 344 -15.96 -11.88 -7.78
CA PRO A 344 -14.56 -12.13 -7.43
C PRO A 344 -14.17 -13.61 -7.59
N ARG A 345 -15.08 -14.56 -7.31
CA ARG A 345 -14.85 -15.99 -7.58
C ARG A 345 -14.56 -16.23 -9.06
N ARG A 346 -15.38 -15.72 -9.98
CA ARG A 346 -15.15 -15.87 -11.43
C ARG A 346 -13.86 -15.21 -11.93
N LEU A 347 -13.44 -14.08 -11.33
CA LEU A 347 -12.12 -13.49 -11.62
C LEU A 347 -10.96 -14.38 -11.13
N ILE A 348 -11.08 -14.99 -9.96
CA ILE A 348 -10.12 -15.97 -9.44
C ILE A 348 -10.04 -17.19 -10.37
N GLU A 349 -11.20 -17.71 -10.78
CA GLU A 349 -11.32 -18.83 -11.71
C GLU A 349 -10.66 -18.54 -13.06
N ALA A 350 -10.89 -17.35 -13.62
CA ALA A 350 -10.20 -16.91 -14.82
C ALA A 350 -8.67 -16.85 -14.65
N CYS A 351 -8.15 -16.55 -13.45
CA CYS A 351 -6.71 -16.66 -13.19
C CYS A 351 -6.21 -18.09 -13.31
N PHE A 352 -6.96 -19.07 -12.78
CA PHE A 352 -6.62 -20.49 -12.89
C PHE A 352 -6.70 -20.99 -14.35
N ASP A 353 -7.70 -20.54 -15.12
CA ASP A 353 -7.88 -20.97 -16.51
C ASP A 353 -6.78 -20.41 -17.43
N LEU A 354 -6.32 -19.19 -17.15
CA LEU A 354 -5.31 -18.51 -17.97
C LEU A 354 -3.86 -18.87 -17.61
N ASP A 355 -3.58 -19.35 -16.38
CA ASP A 355 -2.21 -19.62 -15.93
C ASP A 355 -1.51 -20.71 -16.77
N PRO A 356 -2.13 -21.86 -17.10
CA PRO A 356 -1.54 -22.85 -18.00
C PRO A 356 -1.32 -22.32 -19.42
N VAL A 357 -2.13 -21.34 -19.84
CA VAL A 357 -2.10 -20.76 -21.19
C VAL A 357 -1.00 -19.70 -21.32
N TYR A 358 -0.70 -19.01 -20.23
CA TYR A 358 0.32 -17.96 -20.13
C TYR A 358 1.23 -18.18 -18.91
N PRO A 359 2.04 -19.26 -18.89
CA PRO A 359 2.76 -19.71 -17.68
C PRO A 359 3.74 -18.68 -17.09
N ASP A 360 4.30 -17.80 -17.92
CA ASP A 360 5.22 -16.74 -17.45
C ASP A 360 4.52 -15.62 -16.65
N ARG A 361 3.18 -15.63 -16.59
CA ARG A 361 2.38 -14.58 -15.95
C ARG A 361 2.02 -14.90 -14.50
N ARG A 362 2.14 -16.16 -14.07
CA ARG A 362 1.91 -16.62 -12.69
C ARG A 362 0.53 -16.18 -12.16
N LEU A 363 -0.49 -16.25 -13.00
CA LEU A 363 -1.84 -15.78 -12.71
C LEU A 363 -2.43 -16.48 -11.47
N THR A 364 -2.24 -17.80 -11.35
CA THR A 364 -2.66 -18.56 -10.16
C THR A 364 -2.03 -18.03 -8.87
N ALA A 365 -0.71 -17.74 -8.91
CA ALA A 365 0.01 -17.21 -7.74
C ALA A 365 -0.55 -15.86 -7.25
N TRP A 366 -1.21 -15.12 -8.13
CA TRP A 366 -1.81 -13.80 -7.87
C TRP A 366 -3.35 -13.82 -7.98
N ALA A 367 -4.00 -15.00 -7.94
CA ALA A 367 -5.46 -15.11 -8.07
C ALA A 367 -6.21 -14.37 -6.96
N HIS A 368 -5.70 -14.44 -5.72
CA HIS A 368 -6.19 -13.65 -4.58
C HIS A 368 -6.11 -12.12 -4.77
N MET A 369 -5.26 -11.66 -5.69
CA MET A 369 -5.12 -10.27 -6.12
C MET A 369 -5.74 -10.04 -7.51
N LEU A 370 -6.66 -10.91 -7.95
CA LEU A 370 -7.36 -10.82 -9.23
C LEU A 370 -6.41 -10.68 -10.43
N GLY A 371 -5.28 -11.40 -10.37
CA GLY A 371 -4.22 -11.39 -11.39
C GLY A 371 -3.20 -10.27 -11.26
N PHE A 372 -3.43 -9.26 -10.40
CA PHE A 372 -2.49 -8.15 -10.21
C PHE A 372 -1.20 -8.60 -9.51
N ARG A 373 -0.07 -8.48 -10.20
CA ARG A 373 1.27 -8.85 -9.72
C ARG A 373 2.22 -7.67 -9.50
N GLY A 374 1.72 -6.44 -9.63
CA GLY A 374 2.52 -5.22 -9.55
C GLY A 374 2.77 -4.74 -8.12
N HIS A 375 3.69 -3.79 -7.97
CA HIS A 375 3.82 -3.06 -6.71
C HIS A 375 2.63 -2.14 -6.50
N PHE A 376 2.02 -2.25 -5.31
CA PHE A 376 0.87 -1.44 -4.93
C PHE A 376 1.24 0.04 -4.80
N SER A 377 2.40 0.36 -4.24
CA SER A 377 2.93 1.72 -4.17
C SER A 377 4.33 1.76 -4.76
N SER A 378 4.64 2.77 -5.57
CA SER A 378 5.95 2.94 -6.19
C SER A 378 6.22 4.40 -6.53
N LYS A 379 7.47 4.84 -6.42
CA LYS A 379 7.90 6.18 -6.86
C LYS A 379 9.04 6.11 -7.87
N SER A 380 9.24 7.18 -8.63
CA SER A 380 10.49 7.39 -9.35
C SER A 380 11.65 7.59 -8.37
N ARG A 381 12.88 7.30 -8.80
CA ARG A 381 14.06 7.30 -7.91
C ARG A 381 14.25 8.63 -7.16
N ARG A 382 14.12 9.75 -7.87
CA ARG A 382 14.34 11.13 -7.37
C ARG A 382 13.07 11.86 -6.93
N TYR A 383 11.93 11.16 -6.75
CA TYR A 383 10.69 11.85 -6.39
C TYR A 383 10.72 12.44 -4.96
N SER A 384 11.22 11.67 -3.99
CA SER A 384 11.35 12.02 -2.56
C SER A 384 12.16 10.95 -1.79
N THR A 385 12.07 10.92 -0.44
CA THR A 385 12.63 9.90 0.47
C THR A 385 12.07 8.49 0.26
N THR A 386 12.68 7.47 0.86
CA THR A 386 12.25 6.06 0.70
C THR A 386 11.59 5.51 1.96
N LEU A 387 10.74 4.48 1.79
CA LEU A 387 10.21 3.71 2.93
C LEU A 387 11.32 3.04 3.75
N GLY A 388 12.49 2.79 3.17
CA GLY A 388 13.65 2.25 3.88
C GLY A 388 14.26 3.28 4.81
N VAL A 389 14.46 4.51 4.32
CA VAL A 389 14.95 5.65 5.13
C VAL A 389 13.99 5.95 6.27
N LEU A 390 12.67 6.00 6.02
CA LEU A 390 11.68 6.24 7.07
C LEU A 390 11.66 5.14 8.14
N ARG A 391 11.87 3.88 7.73
CA ARG A 391 12.03 2.76 8.66
C ARG A 391 13.32 2.88 9.48
N GLN A 392 14.42 3.29 8.86
CA GLN A 392 15.71 3.48 9.53
C GLN A 392 15.63 4.59 10.56
N ILE A 393 15.05 5.75 10.23
CA ILE A 393 14.83 6.86 11.17
C ILE A 393 14.09 6.40 12.43
N ARG A 394 13.07 5.55 12.28
CA ARG A 394 12.38 4.98 13.45
C ARG A 394 13.23 3.98 14.21
N ALA A 395 14.01 3.15 13.51
CA ALA A 395 14.92 2.20 14.15
C ALA A 395 15.99 2.95 14.96
N ASP A 396 16.59 4.00 14.40
CA ASP A 396 17.60 4.84 15.05
C ASP A 396 17.00 5.58 16.24
N TYR A 397 15.80 6.14 16.11
CA TYR A 397 15.09 6.76 17.23
C TYR A 397 14.86 5.76 18.38
N ARG A 398 14.47 4.51 18.07
CA ARG A 398 14.30 3.46 19.09
C ARG A 398 15.63 3.00 19.68
N ALA A 399 16.68 2.90 18.88
CA ALA A 399 18.01 2.57 19.35
C ALA A 399 18.57 3.65 20.29
N ALA A 400 18.35 4.94 19.99
CA ALA A 400 18.71 6.05 20.86
C ALA A 400 17.96 5.99 22.20
N GLN A 401 16.64 5.76 22.19
CA GLN A 401 15.87 5.57 23.42
C GLN A 401 16.35 4.37 24.25
N GLU A 402 16.73 3.29 23.59
CA GLU A 402 17.27 2.11 24.28
C GLU A 402 18.65 2.37 24.87
N ARG A 403 19.50 3.15 24.19
CA ARG A 403 20.81 3.56 24.72
C ARG A 403 20.68 4.44 25.96
N ASP A 404 19.79 5.44 25.93
CA ASP A 404 19.49 6.32 27.07
C ASP A 404 18.98 5.51 28.27
N ALA A 405 18.03 4.60 28.04
CA ALA A 405 17.52 3.71 29.09
C ALA A 405 18.58 2.77 29.70
N LEU A 406 19.68 2.51 28.98
CA LEU A 406 20.80 1.69 29.45
C LEU A 406 21.97 2.53 29.99
N GLY A 407 21.85 3.86 30.03
CA GLY A 407 22.92 4.77 30.45
C GLY A 407 24.13 4.77 29.51
N LEU A 408 23.93 4.46 28.22
CA LEU A 408 25.01 4.31 27.23
C LEU A 408 25.29 5.59 26.46
N ASP A 409 24.75 6.75 26.85
CA ASP A 409 24.83 7.99 26.08
C ASP A 409 26.26 8.52 25.89
N GLY A 410 27.18 8.18 26.80
CA GLY A 410 28.61 8.51 26.71
C GLY A 410 29.44 7.62 25.77
N HIS A 411 28.86 6.58 25.16
CA HIS A 411 29.55 5.68 24.22
C HIS A 411 29.21 6.06 22.78
N GLU A 412 30.19 6.39 21.94
CA GLU A 412 29.91 6.66 20.53
C GLU A 412 29.32 5.42 19.83
N PRO A 413 28.37 5.54 18.88
CA PRO A 413 27.77 4.39 18.20
C PRO A 413 28.79 3.41 17.60
N ASP A 414 29.92 3.95 17.13
CA ASP A 414 31.02 3.18 16.55
C ASP A 414 31.86 2.42 17.57
N THR A 415 31.68 2.63 18.88
CA THR A 415 32.39 1.91 19.94
C THR A 415 31.62 0.70 20.47
N VAL A 416 30.45 0.38 19.91
CA VAL A 416 29.60 -0.74 20.38
C VAL A 416 29.51 -1.86 19.35
N LEU A 417 29.75 -3.11 19.77
CA LEU A 417 29.60 -4.33 18.98
C LEU A 417 28.33 -5.06 19.41
N VAL A 418 27.41 -5.26 18.46
CA VAL A 418 26.20 -6.08 18.67
C VAL A 418 26.39 -7.44 18.00
N LEU A 419 26.37 -8.50 18.80
CA LEU A 419 26.33 -9.89 18.35
C LEU A 419 24.92 -10.43 18.56
N ALA A 420 24.33 -11.06 17.56
CA ALA A 420 22.99 -11.61 17.70
C ALA A 420 22.78 -12.88 16.88
N SER A 421 21.92 -13.74 17.39
CA SER A 421 21.43 -14.95 16.69
C SER A 421 19.93 -15.02 16.86
N TRP A 422 19.20 -15.02 15.75
CA TRP A 422 17.74 -15.02 15.74
C TRP A 422 17.22 -16.12 14.81
N GLN A 423 16.20 -16.83 15.25
CA GLN A 423 15.51 -17.86 14.47
C GLN A 423 14.02 -17.56 14.43
N TYR A 424 13.39 -17.88 13.30
CA TYR A 424 11.95 -17.76 13.14
C TYR A 424 11.23 -18.84 13.96
N ALA A 425 10.30 -18.42 14.82
CA ALA A 425 9.57 -19.28 15.75
C ALA A 425 8.05 -19.25 15.53
N GLY A 426 7.60 -18.88 14.33
CA GLY A 426 6.18 -18.77 13.97
C GLY A 426 5.66 -17.34 13.97
N HIS A 427 4.34 -17.18 14.00
CA HIS A 427 3.68 -15.88 14.03
C HIS A 427 2.26 -16.00 14.59
N GLY A 428 1.66 -14.84 14.87
CA GLY A 428 0.25 -14.74 15.22
C GLY A 428 -0.03 -14.83 16.70
N HIS A 429 -1.31 -14.78 17.02
CA HIS A 429 -1.83 -14.82 18.38
C HIS A 429 -2.70 -16.05 18.57
N THR A 430 -2.71 -16.58 19.79
CA THR A 430 -3.85 -17.37 20.27
C THR A 430 -5.13 -16.52 20.30
N PRO A 431 -6.35 -17.10 20.30
CA PRO A 431 -7.59 -16.31 20.32
C PRO A 431 -7.65 -15.27 21.46
N GLY A 432 -7.18 -15.62 22.66
CA GLY A 432 -7.12 -14.73 23.80
C GLY A 432 -6.02 -13.67 23.69
N GLU A 433 -4.82 -14.02 23.24
CA GLU A 433 -3.78 -13.03 22.90
C GLU A 433 -4.28 -12.03 21.86
N SER A 434 -5.06 -12.48 20.87
CA SER A 434 -5.64 -11.64 19.81
C SER A 434 -6.64 -10.64 20.37
N ALA A 435 -7.55 -11.07 21.25
CA ALA A 435 -8.52 -10.19 21.90
C ALA A 435 -7.83 -9.10 22.74
N LEU A 436 -6.81 -9.47 23.52
CA LEU A 436 -6.02 -8.55 24.34
C LEU A 436 -5.17 -7.59 23.50
N ALA A 437 -4.51 -8.10 22.45
CA ALA A 437 -3.72 -7.28 21.53
C ALA A 437 -4.59 -6.28 20.76
N ALA A 438 -5.81 -6.67 20.38
CA ALA A 438 -6.78 -5.77 19.78
C ALA A 438 -7.20 -4.64 20.74
N SER A 439 -7.32 -4.92 22.04
CA SER A 439 -7.56 -3.88 23.04
C SER A 439 -6.40 -2.89 23.12
N ILE A 440 -5.16 -3.39 23.19
CA ILE A 440 -3.96 -2.55 23.20
C ILE A 440 -3.89 -1.69 21.93
N ALA A 441 -4.20 -2.25 20.76
CA ALA A 441 -4.24 -1.50 19.50
C ALA A 441 -5.27 -0.36 19.54
N ARG A 442 -6.48 -0.61 20.08
CA ARG A 442 -7.52 0.41 20.26
C ARG A 442 -7.08 1.51 21.22
N ASP A 443 -6.50 1.16 22.36
CA ASP A 443 -6.02 2.14 23.34
C ASP A 443 -4.93 3.03 22.73
N LEU A 444 -3.99 2.44 22.00
CA LEU A 444 -2.94 3.20 21.30
C LEU A 444 -3.51 4.11 20.21
N GLN A 445 -4.59 3.69 19.52
CA GLN A 445 -5.28 4.53 18.56
C GLN A 445 -6.00 5.69 19.25
N LEU A 446 -6.79 5.40 20.28
CA LEU A 446 -7.53 6.40 21.05
C LEU A 446 -6.58 7.46 21.62
N ASN A 447 -5.47 7.05 22.24
CA ASN A 447 -4.48 7.97 22.78
C ASN A 447 -3.92 8.93 21.72
N ARG A 448 -3.74 8.48 20.48
CA ARG A 448 -3.29 9.35 19.37
C ARG A 448 -4.38 10.32 18.93
N GLU A 449 -5.63 9.86 18.88
CA GLU A 449 -6.78 10.69 18.53
C GLU A 449 -6.99 11.78 19.59
N THR A 450 -7.00 11.42 20.88
CA THR A 450 -7.07 12.35 22.00
C THR A 450 -5.92 13.34 22.01
N ALA A 451 -4.68 12.90 21.79
CA ALA A 451 -3.54 13.80 21.68
C ALA A 451 -3.68 14.78 20.51
N ARG A 452 -4.20 14.33 19.37
CA ARG A 452 -4.46 15.19 18.20
C ARG A 452 -5.56 16.20 18.45
N GLU A 453 -6.61 15.82 19.18
CA GLU A 453 -7.70 16.72 19.57
C GLU A 453 -7.23 17.77 20.56
N ALA A 454 -6.42 17.39 21.57
CA ALA A 454 -5.82 18.31 22.52
C ALA A 454 -4.97 19.38 21.80
N MET A 455 -4.11 18.98 20.86
CA MET A 455 -3.29 19.91 20.05
C MET A 455 -4.09 20.85 19.13
N LYS A 456 -5.37 20.56 18.86
CA LYS A 456 -6.26 21.47 18.10
C LYS A 456 -7.03 22.43 19.00
N GLY A 457 -7.17 22.11 20.28
CA GLY A 457 -7.91 22.89 21.27
C GLY A 457 -7.05 23.96 21.97
N GLU A 458 -5.74 23.95 21.79
CA GLU A 458 -4.86 25.03 22.25
C GLU A 458 -5.02 26.25 21.33
N PRO A 459 -5.45 27.42 21.84
CA PRO A 459 -5.39 28.65 21.07
C PRO A 459 -3.91 29.02 20.86
N THR A 460 -3.54 29.24 19.60
CA THR A 460 -2.21 29.71 19.16
C THR A 460 -1.81 31.04 19.78
#